data_AF-A0AAN1DFQ9-F1
#
_entry.id   AF-A0AAN1DFQ9-F1
#
_cell.length_a   1.000
_cell.length_b   1.000
_cell.length_c   1.000
_cell.angle_alpha   90.00
_cell.angle_beta   90.00
_cell.angle_gamma   90.00
#
_symmetry.space_group_name_H-M   'P 1'
#
loop_
_entity.id
_entity.type
_entity.pdbx_description
1 polymer ?
#
loop_
_entity_poly.entity_id
_entity_poly.type
_entity_poly.pdbx_seq_one_letter_code
_entity_poly.pdbx_strand_id
1 'polypeptide(L)'
;MTSSEPTPRQIVVFVLYSVLCLPASMTVAGYLATRITQNVSNFEGGAGYAALWWIIILTCALYGLSIALCALLRKRTAVLAVMTAGFAVLSVPTFRVIHELAT
;
A
#
# COMPACT_ATOMS: atom_id res chain seq x y z
N MET A 1 26.76 9.53 24.04
CA MET A 1 26.23 9.01 22.75
C MET A 1 25.45 7.75 23.04
N THR A 2 24.12 7.83 23.20
CA THR A 2 23.28 6.64 23.29
C THR A 2 22.95 6.21 21.86
N SER A 3 23.61 5.16 21.37
CA SER A 3 23.17 4.48 20.17
C SER A 3 21.74 3.99 20.43
N SER A 4 20.75 4.67 19.88
CA SER A 4 19.36 4.19 19.86
C SER A 4 19.30 3.09 18.81
N GLU A 5 19.85 1.93 19.14
CA GLU A 5 19.61 0.74 18.34
C GLU A 5 18.10 0.45 18.39
N PRO A 6 17.47 0.22 17.22
CA PRO A 6 16.07 -0.15 17.18
C PRO A 6 15.92 -1.50 17.90
N THR A 7 14.98 -1.57 18.84
CA THR A 7 14.65 -2.81 19.53
C THR A 7 14.23 -3.89 18.50
N PRO A 8 14.43 -5.18 18.77
CA PRO A 8 14.05 -6.25 17.85
C PRO A 8 12.57 -6.17 17.41
N ARG A 9 11.70 -5.76 18.33
CA ARG A 9 10.27 -5.49 18.04
C ARG A 9 10.07 -4.36 17.02
N GLN A 10 10.86 -3.30 17.09
CA GLN A 10 10.81 -2.21 16.11
C GLN A 10 11.20 -2.69 14.72
N ILE A 11 12.27 -3.49 14.63
CA ILE A 11 12.75 -4.04 13.35
C ILE A 11 11.65 -4.88 12.70
N VAL A 12 10.98 -5.76 13.46
CA VAL A 12 9.86 -6.57 12.96
C VAL A 12 8.72 -5.69 12.43
N VAL A 13 8.35 -4.62 13.14
CA VAL A 13 7.30 -3.69 12.69
C VAL A 13 7.71 -2.97 11.41
N PHE A 14 8.96 -2.53 11.28
CA PHE A 14 9.46 -1.90 10.05
C PHE A 14 9.45 -2.85 8.86
N VAL A 15 9.86 -4.10 9.05
CA VAL A 15 9.85 -5.12 8.00
C VAL A 15 8.41 -5.42 7.58
N LEU A 16 7.50 -5.69 8.52
CA LEU A 16 6.08 -5.94 8.21
C LEU A 16 5.44 -4.74 7.50
N TYR A 17 5.68 -3.53 8.01
CA TYR A 17 5.16 -2.30 7.40
C TYR A 17 5.61 -2.18 5.94
N SER A 18 6.89 -2.44 5.66
CA SER A 18 7.44 -2.33 4.30
C SER A 18 6.88 -3.39 3.35
N VAL A 19 6.74 -4.64 3.81
CA VAL A 19 6.19 -5.74 3.00
C VAL A 19 4.70 -5.54 2.71
N LEU A 20 3.93 -5.07 3.69
CA LEU A 20 2.48 -4.87 3.56
C LEU A 20 2.11 -3.57 2.82
N CYS A 21 3.04 -2.62 2.75
CA CYS A 21 2.83 -1.32 2.13
C CYS A 21 2.46 -1.44 0.63
N LEU A 22 3.16 -2.30 -0.09
CA LEU A 22 2.96 -2.52 -1.53
C LEU A 22 1.57 -3.08 -1.87
N PRO A 23 1.14 -4.22 -1.30
CA PRO A 23 -0.20 -4.76 -1.56
C PRO A 23 -1.31 -3.84 -1.04
N ALA A 24 -1.16 -3.21 0.13
CA ALA A 24 -2.14 -2.24 0.62
C ALA A 24 -2.32 -1.04 -0.34
N SER A 25 -1.21 -0.52 -0.87
CA SER A 25 -1.24 0.58 -1.85
C SER A 25 -1.93 0.16 -3.15
N MET A 26 -1.70 -1.07 -3.62
CA MET A 26 -2.37 -1.62 -4.81
C MET A 26 -3.88 -1.73 -4.62
N THR A 27 -4.37 -2.19 -3.47
CA THR A 27 -5.81 -2.27 -3.18
C THR A 27 -6.48 -0.91 -3.24
N VAL A 28 -5.88 0.08 -2.55
CA VAL A 28 -6.44 1.44 -2.51
C VAL A 28 -6.38 2.10 -3.88
N ALA A 29 -5.28 1.92 -4.61
CA ALA A 29 -5.12 2.41 -5.97
C ALA A 29 -6.13 1.77 -6.93
N GLY A 30 -6.34 0.45 -6.83
CA GLY A 30 -7.35 -0.29 -7.60
C GLY A 30 -8.76 0.23 -7.37
N TYR A 31 -9.13 0.42 -6.11
CA TYR A 31 -10.44 0.97 -5.75
C TYR A 31 -10.60 2.42 -6.24
N LEU A 32 -9.58 3.27 -6.07
CA LEU A 32 -9.71 4.66 -6.45
C LEU A 32 -9.67 4.84 -7.98
N ALA A 33 -8.82 4.09 -8.69
CA ALA A 33 -8.75 4.13 -10.15
C ALA A 33 -10.06 3.67 -10.79
N THR A 34 -10.70 2.62 -10.28
CA THR A 34 -12.02 2.18 -10.76
C THR A 34 -13.08 3.26 -10.51
N ARG A 35 -13.07 3.96 -9.37
CA ARG A 35 -13.97 5.08 -9.09
C ARG A 35 -13.73 6.30 -9.99
N ILE A 36 -12.48 6.61 -10.30
CA ILE A 36 -12.11 7.73 -11.19
C ILE A 36 -12.53 7.42 -12.63
N THR A 37 -12.36 6.17 -13.07
CA THR A 37 -12.64 5.76 -14.45
C THR A 37 -14.07 5.32 -14.71
N GLN A 38 -14.89 5.16 -13.67
CA GLN A 38 -16.33 4.88 -13.78
C GLN A 38 -17.11 5.89 -14.63
N ASN A 39 -16.65 7.14 -14.71
CA ASN A 39 -17.28 8.20 -15.51
C ASN A 39 -16.58 8.46 -16.86
N VAL A 40 -15.52 7.71 -17.19
CA VAL A 40 -14.79 7.89 -18.44
C VAL A 40 -15.46 7.01 -19.51
N SER A 41 -16.05 7.70 -20.49
CA SER A 41 -16.87 7.20 -21.60
C SER A 41 -16.44 5.86 -22.23
N ASN A 42 -17.45 5.08 -22.64
CA ASN A 42 -17.49 3.79 -23.34
C ASN A 42 -16.63 3.69 -24.62
N PHE A 43 -15.33 3.94 -24.55
CA PHE A 43 -14.39 3.53 -25.58
C PHE A 43 -13.87 2.14 -25.24
N GLU A 44 -14.10 1.16 -26.13
CA GLU A 44 -13.52 -0.18 -26.04
C GLU A 44 -12.01 -0.06 -25.75
N GLY A 45 -11.60 -0.50 -24.56
CA GLY A 45 -10.21 -0.46 -24.08
C GLY A 45 -9.75 0.86 -23.45
N GLY A 46 -10.24 2.02 -23.87
CA GLY A 46 -9.76 3.33 -23.39
C GLY A 46 -9.94 3.57 -21.89
N ALA A 47 -11.11 3.21 -21.35
CA ALA A 47 -11.37 3.27 -19.91
C ALA A 47 -10.51 2.28 -19.11
N GLY A 48 -10.20 1.11 -19.69
CA GLY A 48 -9.33 0.10 -19.08
C GLY A 48 -7.87 0.56 -19.01
N TYR A 49 -7.33 1.14 -20.08
CA TYR A 49 -5.98 1.72 -20.07
C TYR A 49 -5.86 2.90 -19.11
N ALA A 50 -6.87 3.78 -19.07
CA ALA A 50 -6.92 4.86 -18.10
C ALA A 50 -6.93 4.34 -16.66
N ALA A 51 -7.69 3.26 -16.39
CA ALA A 51 -7.75 2.66 -15.06
C ALA A 51 -6.38 2.09 -14.66
N LEU A 52 -5.71 1.35 -15.55
CA LEU A 52 -4.37 0.82 -15.30
C LEU A 52 -3.34 1.93 -15.02
N TRP A 53 -3.36 3.02 -15.79
CA TRP A 53 -2.49 4.16 -15.56
C TRP A 53 -2.73 4.82 -14.20
N TRP A 54 -3.99 5.00 -13.82
CA TRP A 54 -4.35 5.52 -12.49
C TRP A 54 -3.89 4.57 -11.38
N ILE A 55 -4.04 3.25 -11.55
CA ILE A 55 -3.55 2.26 -10.58
C ILE A 55 -2.04 2.42 -10.37
N ILE A 56 -1.26 2.51 -11.44
CA ILE A 56 0.21 2.63 -11.36
C ILE A 56 0.60 3.92 -10.64
N ILE A 57 0.02 5.06 -11.03
CA ILE A 57 0.34 6.37 -10.44
C ILE A 57 -0.05 6.40 -8.96
N LEU A 58 -1.25 5.94 -8.62
CA LEU A 58 -1.74 5.92 -7.24
C LEU A 58 -0.97 4.95 -6.36
N THR A 59 -0.60 3.78 -6.88
CA THR A 59 0.23 2.82 -6.15
C THR A 59 1.59 3.43 -5.84
N CYS A 60 2.26 4.05 -6.82
CA CYS A 60 3.52 4.74 -6.61
C CYS A 60 3.40 5.90 -5.60
N ALA A 61 2.37 6.73 -5.72
CA ALA A 61 2.15 7.86 -4.83
C ALA A 61 1.90 7.41 -3.37
N LEU A 62 1.02 6.42 -3.17
CA LEU A 62 0.71 5.86 -1.85
C LEU A 62 1.92 5.15 -1.25
N TYR A 63 2.68 4.42 -2.04
CA TYR A 63 3.91 3.75 -1.62
C TYR A 63 5.00 4.75 -1.21
N GLY A 64 5.20 5.81 -1.99
CA GLY A 64 6.13 6.89 -1.63
C GLY A 64 5.70 7.61 -0.34
N LEU A 65 4.41 7.92 -0.20
CA LEU A 65 3.85 8.59 0.97
C LEU A 65 4.02 7.74 2.24
N SER A 66 3.80 6.44 2.15
CA SER A 66 3.93 5.50 3.27
C SER A 66 5.38 5.27 3.69
N ILE A 67 6.35 5.30 2.76
CA ILE A 67 7.78 5.35 3.10
C ILE A 67 8.13 6.67 3.81
N ALA A 68 7.66 7.80 3.31
CA ALA A 68 7.87 9.10 3.95
C ALA A 68 7.26 9.15 5.37
N LEU A 69 6.04 8.60 5.54
CA LEU A 69 5.42 8.44 6.86
C LEU A 69 6.25 7.54 7.77
N CYS A 70 6.83 6.46 7.24
CA CYS A 70 7.68 5.55 8.00
C CYS A 70 8.92 6.28 8.55
N ALA A 71 9.56 7.10 7.71
CA ALA A 71 10.70 7.92 8.10
C ALA A 71 10.32 8.99 9.16
N LEU A 72 9.17 9.64 8.99
CA LEU A 72 8.67 10.67 9.90
C LEU A 72 8.25 10.09 11.26
N LEU A 73 7.59 8.93 11.26
CA LEU A 73 7.04 8.27 12.44
C LEU A 73 7.99 7.24 13.05
N ARG A 74 9.27 7.18 12.63
CA ARG A 74 10.25 6.20 13.12
C ARG A 74 10.38 6.16 14.64
N LYS A 75 10.12 7.29 15.32
CA LYS A 75 10.17 7.43 16.78
C LYS A 75 8.86 7.05 17.49
N ARG A 76 7.75 6.88 16.77
CA ARG A 76 6.41 6.58 17.29
C ARG A 76 5.95 5.18 16.86
N THR A 77 6.51 4.17 17.51
CA THR A 77 6.26 2.74 17.22
C THR A 77 4.81 2.31 17.36
N ALA A 78 4.07 2.86 18.32
CA ALA A 78 2.65 2.57 18.49
C ALA A 78 1.84 2.99 17.26
N VAL A 79 2.16 4.14 16.66
CA VAL A 79 1.49 4.63 15.45
C VAL A 79 1.83 3.73 14.26
N LEU A 80 3.11 3.37 14.10
CA LEU A 80 3.53 2.42 13.06
C LEU A 80 2.80 1.08 13.18
N ALA A 81 2.67 0.53 14.40
CA ALA A 81 1.98 -0.73 14.61
C ALA A 81 0.48 -0.67 14.21
N VAL A 82 -0.20 0.44 14.53
CA VAL A 82 -1.59 0.67 14.10
C VAL A 82 -1.68 0.76 12.57
N MET A 83 -0.75 1.47 11.93
CA MET A 83 -0.72 1.57 10.47
C MET A 83 -0.40 0.23 9.80
N THR A 84 0.51 -0.57 10.37
CA THR A 84 0.81 -1.93 9.91
C THR A 84 -0.43 -2.82 9.99
N ALA A 85 -1.23 -2.71 11.06
CA ALA A 85 -2.50 -3.44 11.17
C ALA A 85 -3.50 -2.98 10.08
N GLY A 86 -3.58 -1.68 9.82
CA GLY A 86 -4.38 -1.14 8.72
C GLY A 86 -3.92 -1.67 7.34
N PHE A 87 -2.62 -1.69 7.08
CA PHE A 87 -2.06 -2.26 5.87
C PHE A 87 -2.31 -3.76 5.75
N ALA A 88 -2.24 -4.51 6.85
CA ALA A 88 -2.56 -5.95 6.83
C ALA A 88 -3.99 -6.18 6.33
N VAL A 89 -4.97 -5.44 6.86
CA VAL A 89 -6.38 -5.53 6.43
C VAL A 89 -6.54 -5.12 4.96
N LEU A 90 -5.91 -4.03 4.54
CA LEU A 90 -5.98 -3.54 3.15
C LEU A 90 -5.28 -4.47 2.16
N SER A 91 -4.31 -5.28 2.61
CA SER A 91 -3.56 -6.21 1.76
C SER A 91 -4.31 -7.52 1.50
N VAL A 92 -5.28 -7.89 2.34
CA VAL A 92 -6.07 -9.13 2.22
C VAL A 92 -6.62 -9.35 0.81
N PRO A 93 -7.32 -8.40 0.16
CA PRO A 93 -7.84 -8.61 -1.19
C PRO A 93 -6.74 -8.83 -2.22
N THR A 94 -5.60 -8.14 -2.12
CA THR A 94 -4.45 -8.37 -3.02
C THR A 94 -3.90 -9.77 -2.87
N PHE A 95 -3.67 -10.22 -1.63
CA PHE A 95 -3.15 -11.56 -1.36
C PHE A 95 -4.12 -12.64 -1.84
N ARG A 96 -5.42 -12.42 -1.69
CA ARG A 96 -6.43 -13.34 -2.20
C ARG A 96 -6.38 -13.47 -3.72
N VAL A 97 -6.28 -12.36 -4.45
CA VAL A 97 -6.13 -12.37 -5.92
C VAL A 97 -4.86 -13.10 -6.32
N ILE A 98 -3.72 -12.80 -5.68
CA ILE A 98 -2.45 -13.49 -5.97
C ILE A 98 -2.56 -15.00 -5.70
N HIS A 99 -3.20 -15.40 -4.61
CA HIS A 99 -3.40 -16.80 -4.27
C HIS A 99 -4.29 -17.52 -5.29
N GLU A 100 -5.42 -16.91 -5.68
CA GLU A 100 -6.30 -17.47 -6.72
C GLU A 100 -5.63 -17.56 -8.10
N LEU A 101 -4.66 -16.69 -8.41
CA LEU A 101 -3.86 -16.81 -9.64
C LEU A 101 -2.80 -17.92 -9.58
N ALA A 102 -2.35 -18.30 -8.38
CA ALA A 102 -1.25 -19.26 -8.19
C ALA A 102 -1.73 -20.71 -8.04
N THR A 103 -3.03 -20.93 -7.78
CA THR A 103 -3.69 -22.24 -7.68
C THR A 103 -4.58 -22.52 -8.87
#